data_AF-A0A2W2DNP1-F1
#
_entry.id   AF-A0A2W2DNP1-F1
#
_cell.length_a   1.000
_cell.length_b   1.000
_cell.length_c   1.000
_cell.angle_alpha   90.00
_cell.angle_beta   90.00
_cell.angle_gamma   90.00
#
_symmetry.space_group_name_H-M   'P 1'
#
loop_
_entity.id
_entity.type
_entity.pdbx_description
1 polymer ?
#
loop_
_entity_poly.entity_id
_entity_poly.type
_entity_poly.pdbx_seq_one_letter_code
_entity_poly.pdbx_strand_id
1 'polypeptide(L)'
;SCTTSRLEKNYLISYIAILNRAVIQWGYPVSLAFKVHHELMKELESIKKIPTFSQVLQGITWYYFQTIKEYRTTNFLPLHLRIKSYINEHIGENITLNDIASALHASKKTLNPAFKKEYKLTITQFIRQRKVAVAKELLIACES
;
A
#
# COMPACT_ATOMS: atom_id res chain seq x y z
N SER A 1 7.40 29.83 22.05
CA SER A 1 6.72 28.51 22.09
C SER A 1 5.35 28.49 21.40
N CYS A 2 4.50 29.52 21.55
CA CYS A 2 3.13 29.53 20.98
C CYS A 2 3.09 29.80 19.45
N THR A 3 4.00 30.62 18.92
CA THR A 3 4.05 31.00 17.49
C THR A 3 4.53 29.88 16.56
N THR A 4 5.50 29.07 17.01
CA THR A 4 6.06 27.95 16.24
C THR A 4 5.02 26.86 15.96
N SER A 5 4.22 26.48 16.95
CA SER A 5 3.22 25.41 16.80
C SER A 5 2.08 25.78 15.83
N ARG A 6 1.70 27.07 15.75
CA ARG A 6 0.69 27.53 14.80
C ARG A 6 1.21 27.54 13.36
N LEU A 7 2.46 27.95 13.16
CA LEU A 7 3.11 27.95 11.84
C LEU A 7 3.27 26.51 11.31
N GLU A 8 3.70 25.59 12.17
CA GLU A 8 3.80 24.16 11.86
C GLU A 8 2.45 23.57 11.45
N LYS A 9 1.36 23.86 12.18
CA LYS A 9 0.02 23.41 11.81
C LYS A 9 -0.42 23.95 10.45
N ASN A 10 -0.21 25.24 10.18
CA ASN A 10 -0.54 25.84 8.89
C ASN A 10 0.23 25.16 7.75
N TYR A 11 1.52 24.86 7.96
CA TYR A 11 2.32 24.14 6.98
C TYR A 11 1.75 22.75 6.71
N LEU A 12 1.40 22.00 7.75
CA LEU A 12 0.83 20.64 7.61
C LEU A 12 -0.51 20.67 6.87
N ILE A 13 -1.35 21.68 7.10
CA ILE A 13 -2.59 21.87 6.34
C ILE A 13 -2.29 22.06 4.85
N SER A 14 -1.37 22.98 4.51
CA SER A 14 -0.96 23.21 3.12
C SER A 14 -0.34 21.94 2.50
N TYR A 15 0.45 21.21 3.26
CA TYR A 15 1.07 19.95 2.82
C TYR A 15 0.03 18.88 2.50
N ILE A 16 -0.96 18.69 3.38
CA ILE A 16 -2.09 17.77 3.15
C ILE A 16 -2.87 18.18 1.90
N ALA A 17 -3.12 19.48 1.69
CA ALA A 17 -3.81 19.96 0.50
C ALA A 17 -3.04 19.65 -0.80
N ILE A 18 -1.71 19.82 -0.81
CA ILE A 18 -0.85 19.50 -1.94
C ILE A 18 -0.89 17.99 -2.24
N LEU A 19 -0.72 17.15 -1.22
CA LEU A 19 -0.80 15.70 -1.39
C LEU A 19 -2.18 15.29 -1.91
N ASN A 20 -3.26 15.83 -1.35
CA ASN A 20 -4.61 15.52 -1.78
C ASN A 20 -4.84 15.86 -3.26
N ARG A 21 -4.32 17.00 -3.72
CA ARG A 21 -4.39 17.38 -5.14
C ARG A 21 -3.56 16.43 -6.01
N ALA A 22 -2.36 16.07 -5.57
CA ALA A 22 -1.48 15.15 -6.29
C ALA A 22 -2.13 13.76 -6.47
N VAL A 23 -2.73 13.19 -5.42
CA VAL A 23 -3.35 11.86 -5.52
C VAL A 23 -4.53 11.85 -6.48
N ILE A 24 -5.33 12.92 -6.50
CA ILE A 24 -6.44 13.08 -7.45
C ILE A 24 -5.90 13.16 -8.89
N GLN A 25 -4.86 13.97 -9.13
CA GLN A 25 -4.20 14.05 -10.44
C GLN A 25 -3.61 12.70 -10.89
N TRP A 26 -3.22 11.85 -9.93
CA TRP A 26 -2.72 10.51 -10.18
C TRP A 26 -3.82 9.44 -10.30
N GLY A 27 -5.08 9.85 -10.42
CA GLY A 27 -6.22 8.96 -10.70
C GLY A 27 -6.88 8.35 -9.47
N TYR A 28 -6.57 8.84 -8.26
CA TYR A 28 -7.30 8.45 -7.06
C TYR A 28 -8.70 9.13 -7.02
N PRO A 29 -9.80 8.42 -6.69
CA PRO A 29 -11.14 8.97 -6.73
C PRO A 29 -11.30 10.17 -5.82
N VAL A 30 -11.90 11.24 -6.36
CA VAL A 30 -12.13 12.49 -5.65
C VAL A 30 -12.91 12.27 -4.35
N SER A 31 -13.94 11.42 -4.36
CA SER A 31 -14.74 11.10 -3.17
C SER A 31 -13.93 10.46 -2.04
N LEU A 32 -13.01 9.54 -2.38
CA LEU A 32 -12.12 8.90 -1.41
C LEU A 32 -11.03 9.88 -0.94
N ALA A 33 -10.51 10.73 -1.84
CA ALA A 33 -9.52 11.75 -1.51
C ALA A 33 -10.07 12.73 -0.45
N PHE A 34 -11.32 13.16 -0.62
CA PHE A 34 -12.00 14.01 0.37
C PHE A 34 -12.14 13.33 1.73
N LYS A 35 -12.40 12.02 1.76
CA LYS A 35 -12.48 11.27 3.02
C LYS A 35 -11.14 11.26 3.75
N VAL A 36 -10.06 10.91 3.04
CA VAL A 36 -8.68 10.92 3.56
C VAL A 36 -8.30 12.31 4.10
N HIS A 37 -8.61 13.35 3.32
CA HIS A 37 -8.35 14.73 3.71
C HIS A 37 -9.06 15.10 5.02
N HIS A 38 -10.36 14.77 5.14
CA HIS A 38 -11.16 15.07 6.33
C HIS A 38 -10.68 14.33 7.57
N GLU A 39 -10.28 13.06 7.42
CA GLU A 39 -9.70 12.27 8.52
C GLU A 39 -8.41 12.90 9.04
N LEU A 40 -7.49 13.27 8.13
CA LEU A 40 -6.24 13.92 8.51
C LEU A 40 -6.43 15.31 9.12
N MET A 41 -7.41 16.10 8.66
CA MET A 41 -7.73 17.39 9.29
C MET A 41 -8.18 17.21 10.73
N LYS A 42 -9.10 16.26 10.98
CA LYS A 42 -9.56 15.94 12.34
C LYS A 42 -8.42 15.48 13.24
N GLU A 43 -7.54 14.63 12.72
CA GLU A 43 -6.40 14.13 13.47
C GLU A 43 -5.44 15.29 13.82
N LEU A 44 -5.12 16.16 12.86
CA LEU A 44 -4.27 17.34 13.06
C LEU A 44 -4.84 18.32 14.10
N GLU A 45 -6.15 18.51 14.12
CA GLU A 45 -6.85 19.32 15.12
C GLU A 45 -6.76 18.72 16.53
N SER A 46 -6.81 17.39 16.63
CA SER A 46 -6.75 16.64 17.89
C SER A 46 -5.36 16.62 18.54
N ILE A 47 -4.30 16.96 17.78
CA ILE A 47 -2.93 17.02 18.29
C ILE A 47 -2.79 18.18 19.28
N LYS A 48 -2.75 17.82 20.57
CA LYS A 48 -2.50 18.74 21.69
C LYS A 48 -1.02 19.11 21.83
N LYS A 49 -0.11 18.19 21.47
CA LYS A 49 1.34 18.40 21.45
C LYS A 49 1.91 17.69 20.22
N ILE A 50 2.44 18.46 19.28
CA ILE A 50 3.13 17.91 18.11
C ILE A 50 4.35 17.16 18.63
N PRO A 51 4.52 15.85 18.32
CA PRO A 51 5.68 15.08 18.79
C PRO A 51 6.97 15.71 18.25
N THR A 52 7.22 15.53 16.96
CA THR A 52 8.20 16.28 16.18
C THR A 52 7.58 16.55 14.82
N PHE A 53 7.73 17.76 14.29
CA PHE A 53 7.18 18.13 12.98
C PHE A 53 7.52 17.12 11.87
N SER A 54 8.76 16.62 11.85
CA SER A 54 9.20 15.58 10.89
C SER A 54 8.43 14.27 11.01
N GLN A 55 8.09 13.83 12.23
CA GLN A 55 7.33 12.59 12.45
C GLN A 55 5.89 12.71 11.92
N VAL A 56 5.24 13.86 12.17
CA VAL A 56 3.89 14.10 11.65
C VAL A 56 3.90 14.19 10.13
N LEU A 57 4.90 14.86 9.55
CA LEU A 57 5.09 14.94 8.10
C LEU A 57 5.23 13.54 7.49
N GLN A 58 6.14 12.72 8.02
CA GLN A 58 6.34 11.34 7.56
C GLN A 58 5.08 10.48 7.71
N GLY A 59 4.34 10.62 8.82
CA GLY A 59 3.08 9.90 9.03
C GLY A 59 2.04 10.24 7.96
N ILE A 60 1.83 11.53 7.68
CA ILE A 60 0.93 12.00 6.63
C ILE A 60 1.36 11.48 5.25
N THR A 61 2.64 11.59 4.91
CA THR A 61 3.19 11.10 3.65
C THR A 61 2.95 9.60 3.49
N TRP A 62 3.31 8.82 4.50
CA TRP A 62 3.16 7.38 4.52
C TRP A 62 1.69 6.96 4.37
N TYR A 63 0.78 7.60 5.09
CA TYR A 63 -0.64 7.33 5.00
C TYR A 63 -1.16 7.51 3.57
N TYR A 64 -0.88 8.66 2.94
CA TYR A 64 -1.26 8.89 1.54
C TYR A 64 -0.67 7.83 0.59
N PHE A 65 0.61 7.50 0.73
CA PHE A 65 1.25 6.47 -0.11
C PHE A 65 0.60 5.09 0.06
N GLN A 66 0.31 4.67 1.29
CA GLN A 66 -0.36 3.39 1.56
C GLN A 66 -1.78 3.38 0.98
N THR A 67 -2.56 4.44 1.21
CA THR A 67 -3.92 4.55 0.68
C THR A 67 -3.95 4.46 -0.86
N ILE A 68 -3.03 5.12 -1.56
CA ILE A 68 -2.93 5.03 -3.02
C ILE A 68 -2.47 3.64 -3.45
N LYS A 69 -1.47 3.06 -2.78
CA LYS A 69 -0.94 1.73 -3.07
C LYS A 69 -2.06 0.68 -2.98
N GLU A 70 -2.82 0.69 -1.90
CA GLU A 70 -3.96 -0.20 -1.69
C GLU A 70 -5.03 0.00 -2.77
N TYR A 71 -5.40 1.26 -3.04
CA TYR A 71 -6.41 1.55 -4.04
C TYR A 71 -6.00 1.09 -5.45
N ARG A 72 -4.76 1.35 -5.87
CA ARG A 72 -4.24 0.92 -7.18
C ARG A 72 -4.11 -0.59 -7.26
N THR A 73 -3.66 -1.23 -6.19
CA THR A 73 -3.56 -2.69 -6.10
C THR A 73 -4.94 -3.33 -6.21
N THR A 74 -5.98 -2.69 -5.67
CA THR A 74 -7.34 -3.24 -5.72
C THR A 74 -8.07 -2.92 -7.02
N ASN A 75 -7.92 -1.71 -7.58
CA ASN A 75 -8.79 -1.21 -8.65
C ASN A 75 -8.17 -1.15 -10.05
N PHE A 76 -6.83 -1.06 -10.19
CA PHE A 76 -6.20 -0.76 -11.48
C PHE A 76 -5.20 -1.79 -11.97
N LEU A 77 -4.62 -2.60 -11.08
CA LEU A 77 -3.70 -3.65 -11.52
C LEU A 77 -4.48 -4.80 -12.20
N PRO A 78 -4.05 -5.26 -13.39
CA PRO A 78 -4.49 -6.53 -13.93
C PRO A 78 -4.39 -7.65 -12.88
N LEU A 79 -5.35 -8.57 -12.89
CA LEU A 79 -5.46 -9.63 -11.87
C LEU A 79 -4.14 -10.40 -11.66
N HIS A 80 -3.35 -10.64 -12.71
CA HIS A 80 -2.06 -11.33 -12.59
C HIS A 80 -1.01 -10.55 -11.79
N LEU A 81 -0.98 -9.21 -11.88
CA LEU A 81 -0.08 -8.37 -11.07
C LEU A 81 -0.55 -8.30 -9.62
N ARG A 82 -1.86 -8.24 -9.39
CA ARG A 82 -2.46 -8.29 -8.05
C ARG A 82 -2.09 -9.59 -7.33
N ILE A 83 -2.23 -10.72 -8.03
CA ILE A 83 -1.83 -12.03 -7.53
C ILE A 83 -0.33 -12.06 -7.20
N LYS A 84 0.54 -11.57 -8.10
CA LYS A 84 2.00 -11.55 -7.89
C LYS A 84 2.37 -10.70 -6.67
N SER A 85 1.76 -9.52 -6.52
CA SER A 85 2.01 -8.63 -5.39
C SER A 85 1.64 -9.31 -4.06
N TYR A 86 0.44 -9.89 -3.99
CA TYR A 86 -0.03 -10.60 -2.80
C TYR A 86 0.91 -11.76 -2.43
N ILE A 87 1.34 -12.56 -3.40
CA ILE A 87 2.27 -13.68 -3.14
C ILE A 87 3.61 -13.19 -2.58
N ASN A 88 4.15 -12.09 -3.12
CA ASN A 88 5.43 -11.56 -2.66
C ASN A 88 5.34 -10.99 -1.24
N GLU A 89 4.24 -10.34 -0.90
CA GLU A 89 3.99 -9.77 0.42
C GLU A 89 3.82 -10.87 1.48
N HIS A 90 3.17 -11.99 1.13
CA HIS A 90 2.89 -13.09 2.05
C HIS A 90 3.80 -14.31 1.85
N ILE A 91 4.96 -14.18 1.19
CA ILE A 91 5.76 -15.34 0.76
C ILE A 91 6.25 -16.22 1.92
N GLY A 92 6.41 -15.65 3.12
CA GLY A 92 6.77 -16.37 4.34
C GLY A 92 5.64 -17.21 4.94
N GLU A 93 4.41 -17.01 4.50
CA GLU A 93 3.22 -17.66 5.05
C GLU A 93 2.80 -18.90 4.25
N ASN A 94 1.84 -19.65 4.78
CA ASN A 94 1.22 -20.77 4.06
C ASN A 94 0.03 -20.28 3.22
N ILE A 95 0.33 -19.76 2.02
CA ILE A 95 -0.68 -19.18 1.12
C ILE A 95 -1.44 -20.26 0.35
N THR A 96 -2.77 -20.22 0.38
CA THR A 96 -3.64 -21.01 -0.50
C THR A 96 -4.28 -20.16 -1.60
N LEU A 97 -4.83 -20.82 -2.63
CA LEU A 97 -5.61 -20.14 -3.67
C LEU A 97 -6.91 -19.51 -3.13
N ASN A 98 -7.43 -20.01 -2.01
CA ASN A 98 -8.62 -19.43 -1.38
C ASN A 98 -8.28 -18.08 -0.74
N ASP A 99 -7.12 -17.97 -0.09
CA ASP A 99 -6.67 -16.74 0.57
C ASP A 99 -6.49 -15.62 -0.47
N ILE A 100 -5.85 -15.95 -1.60
CA ILE A 100 -5.67 -15.03 -2.73
C ILE A 100 -7.02 -14.59 -3.31
N ALA A 101 -7.97 -15.52 -3.48
CA ALA A 101 -9.29 -15.22 -4.02
C ALA A 101 -10.06 -14.25 -3.11
N SER A 102 -10.05 -14.52 -1.81
CA SER A 102 -10.70 -13.68 -0.79
C SER A 102 -10.07 -12.29 -0.70
N ALA A 103 -8.74 -12.23 -0.59
CA ALA A 103 -8.01 -10.96 -0.45
C ALA A 103 -8.13 -10.06 -1.69
N LEU A 104 -8.22 -10.65 -2.88
CA LEU A 104 -8.32 -9.90 -4.15
C LEU A 104 -9.76 -9.69 -4.62
N HIS A 105 -10.77 -10.16 -3.87
CA HIS A 105 -12.17 -10.18 -4.29
C HIS A 105 -12.36 -10.77 -5.70
N ALA A 106 -11.62 -11.84 -6.00
CA ALA A 106 -11.58 -12.47 -7.31
C ALA A 106 -12.07 -13.91 -7.22
N SER A 107 -12.68 -14.41 -8.31
CA SER A 107 -13.07 -15.82 -8.37
C SER A 107 -11.84 -16.72 -8.40
N LYS A 108 -11.81 -17.76 -7.56
CA LYS A 108 -10.74 -18.78 -7.59
C LYS A 108 -10.54 -19.38 -8.99
N LYS A 109 -11.62 -19.50 -9.77
CA LYS A 109 -11.58 -20.05 -11.13
C LYS A 109 -10.83 -19.15 -12.11
N THR A 110 -10.74 -17.83 -11.87
CA THR A 110 -10.08 -16.87 -12.77
C THR A 110 -8.61 -16.66 -12.44
N LEU A 111 -8.17 -17.00 -11.22
CA LEU A 111 -6.80 -16.78 -10.75
C LEU A 111 -5.75 -17.47 -11.64
N ASN A 112 -5.79 -18.80 -11.72
CA ASN A 112 -4.81 -19.56 -12.51
C ASN A 112 -4.86 -19.23 -14.01
N PRO A 113 -6.03 -19.10 -14.66
CA PRO A 113 -6.10 -18.64 -16.05
C PRO A 113 -5.46 -17.28 -16.28
N ALA A 114 -5.78 -16.28 -15.44
CA ALA A 114 -5.21 -14.94 -15.56
C ALA A 114 -3.69 -14.95 -15.35
N PHE A 115 -3.20 -15.73 -14.39
CA PHE A 115 -1.78 -15.82 -14.07
C PHE A 115 -0.98 -16.60 -15.11
N LYS A 116 -1.49 -17.74 -15.58
CA LYS A 116 -0.87 -18.55 -16.64
C LYS A 116 -0.78 -17.79 -17.97
N LYS A 117 -1.79 -16.98 -18.31
CA LYS A 117 -1.80 -16.20 -19.54
C LYS A 117 -0.55 -15.34 -19.65
N GLU A 118 -0.19 -14.68 -18.56
CA GLU A 118 0.95 -13.77 -18.48
C GLU A 118 2.28 -14.49 -18.22
N TYR A 119 2.36 -15.28 -17.13
CA TYR A 119 3.61 -15.83 -16.62
C TYR A 119 3.93 -17.25 -17.12
N LYS A 120 3.03 -17.88 -17.89
CA LYS A 120 3.17 -19.25 -18.43
C LYS A 120 3.34 -20.34 -17.37
N LEU A 121 2.95 -20.06 -16.13
CA LEU A 121 3.02 -20.98 -15.00
C LEU A 121 1.82 -20.82 -14.06
N THR A 122 1.51 -21.87 -13.30
CA THR A 122 0.48 -21.81 -12.25
C THR A 122 0.93 -20.95 -11.08
N ILE A 123 -0.04 -20.44 -10.32
CA ILE A 123 0.22 -19.73 -9.07
C ILE A 123 1.00 -20.61 -8.07
N THR A 124 0.63 -21.89 -7.94
CA THR A 124 1.31 -22.83 -7.04
C THR A 124 2.77 -23.06 -7.43
N GLN A 125 3.07 -23.17 -8.73
CA GLN A 125 4.45 -23.26 -9.22
C GLN A 125 5.23 -21.97 -8.90
N PHE A 126 4.61 -20.81 -9.10
CA PHE A 126 5.24 -19.52 -8.77
C PHE A 126 5.61 -19.42 -7.29
N ILE A 127 4.67 -19.75 -6.39
CA ILE A 127 4.90 -19.71 -4.94
C ILE A 127 6.08 -20.61 -4.56
N ARG A 128 6.13 -21.84 -5.08
CA ARG A 128 7.24 -22.77 -4.81
C ARG A 128 8.58 -22.22 -5.28
N GLN A 129 8.64 -21.70 -6.52
CA GLN A 129 9.86 -21.11 -7.06
C GLN A 129 10.32 -19.90 -6.25
N ARG A 130 9.40 -19.02 -5.84
CA ARG A 130 9.75 -17.83 -5.06
C ARG A 130 10.18 -18.19 -3.64
N LYS A 131 9.56 -19.16 -2.97
CA LYS A 131 10.03 -19.66 -1.66
C LYS A 131 11.46 -20.18 -1.72
N VAL A 132 11.80 -20.95 -2.75
CA VAL A 132 13.18 -21.42 -2.97
C VAL A 132 14.14 -20.26 -3.20
N ALA A 133 13.76 -19.27 -4.00
CA ALA A 133 14.59 -18.09 -4.25
C ALA A 133 14.85 -17.29 -2.96
N VAL A 134 13.80 -17.00 -2.18
CA VAL A 134 13.92 -16.28 -0.90
C VAL A 134 14.76 -17.06 0.11
N ALA A 135 14.62 -18.39 0.19
CA ALA A 135 15.46 -19.21 1.08
C ALA A 135 16.95 -19.12 0.70
N LYS A 136 17.27 -19.10 -0.59
CA LYS A 136 18.65 -18.88 -1.07
C LYS A 136 19.16 -17.48 -0.71
N GLU A 137 18.35 -16.46 -0.93
CA GLU A 137 18.67 -15.06 -0.58
C GLU A 137 18.99 -14.93 0.93
N LEU A 138 18.19 -15.57 1.79
CA LEU A 138 18.39 -15.57 3.24
C LEU A 138 19.64 -16.32 3.68
N LEU A 139 19.97 -17.46 3.06
CA LEU A 139 21.20 -18.20 3.36
C LEU A 139 22.44 -17.34 3.09
N ILE A 140 22.51 -16.73 1.90
CA ILE A 140 23.63 -15.86 1.50
C ILE A 140 23.75 -14.66 2.45
N ALA A 141 22.62 -14.04 2.81
CA ALA A 141 22.61 -12.89 3.70
C ALA A 141 23.06 -13.23 5.14
N CYS A 142 22.93 -14.48 5.57
CA CYS A 142 23.37 -14.95 6.89
C CYS A 142 24.84 -15.38 6.91
N GLU A 143 25.44 -15.63 5.74
CA GLU A 143 26.86 -15.96 5.55
C GLU A 143 27.75 -14.71 5.42
N SER A 144 27.14 -13.51 5.47
CA SER A 144 27.80 -12.19 5.37
C SER A 144 27.89 -11.51 6.74
#